data_AF-A0A351EW92-F1
#
_entry.id   AF-A0A351EW92-F1
#
_cell.length_a   1.000
_cell.length_b   1.000
_cell.length_c   1.000
_cell.angle_alpha   90.00
_cell.angle_beta   90.00
_cell.angle_gamma   90.00
#
_symmetry.space_group_name_H-M   'P 1'
#
loop_
_entity.id
_entity.type
_entity.pdbx_description
1 polymer ?
#
loop_
_entity_poly.entity_id
_entity_poly.type
_entity_poly.pdbx_seq_one_letter_code
_entity_poly.pdbx_strand_id
1 'polypeptide(L)'
;MTERWLGGVRSLPAAPASLVDTRVALHRLAAYVIAPVRHRANGKFGLRWTLGGFGTPFFGDNRQIRVEGTQLIDQRAGHVTSVPVTTLQAAADFLDTTIDTETAAEHDSPPVGDVNETLAVDPAAANFLGNWYGMAFAALESVRADDASVDASRPQLWPGHFDPAIEIGDENHRGSYGASPGDDVIPEPYLYVSVWWPDRVNIDAADPLWNAPSFTGAVLKLADFDDGDPVDVAGNFFGSIRDLIAR
;
A
#
# COMPACT_ATOMS: atom_id res chain seq x y z
N MET A 1 13.76 -23.86 -6.23
CA MET A 1 13.79 -22.81 -5.20
C MET A 1 12.35 -22.36 -4.99
N THR A 2 11.81 -22.56 -3.80
CA THR A 2 10.39 -22.32 -3.49
C THR A 2 10.13 -20.82 -3.43
N GLU A 3 9.38 -20.31 -4.40
CA GLU A 3 8.91 -18.93 -4.47
C GLU A 3 7.93 -18.65 -3.32
N ARG A 4 8.37 -18.03 -2.21
CA ARG A 4 7.48 -17.50 -1.17
C ARG A 4 8.10 -16.28 -0.48
N TRP A 5 7.29 -15.26 -0.22
CA TRP A 5 7.59 -14.12 0.68
C TRP A 5 7.71 -14.52 2.17
N LEU A 6 7.67 -15.82 2.49
CA LEU A 6 7.78 -16.36 3.85
C LEU A 6 9.11 -17.11 4.08
N GLY A 7 10.12 -16.92 3.22
CA GLY A 7 11.43 -17.51 3.44
C GLY A 7 12.35 -17.45 2.22
N GLY A 8 13.18 -16.41 2.16
CA GLY A 8 14.26 -16.25 1.19
C GLY A 8 14.49 -14.77 0.84
N VAL A 9 15.75 -14.36 0.75
CA VAL A 9 16.14 -13.01 0.29
C VAL A 9 15.60 -12.81 -1.13
N ARG A 10 14.78 -11.78 -1.33
CA ARG A 10 14.22 -11.44 -2.64
C ARG A 10 14.64 -10.02 -3.00
N SER A 11 15.36 -9.86 -4.11
CA SER A 11 15.56 -8.54 -4.69
C SER A 11 14.23 -8.01 -5.22
N LEU A 12 13.98 -6.71 -5.02
CA LEU A 12 12.92 -6.03 -5.74
C LEU A 12 13.32 -5.92 -7.23
N PRO A 13 12.40 -6.17 -8.18
CA PRO A 13 12.69 -5.90 -9.58
C PRO A 13 12.92 -4.40 -9.78
N ALA A 14 13.66 -4.02 -10.81
CA ALA A 14 13.76 -2.61 -11.18
C ALA A 14 12.38 -2.03 -11.50
N ALA A 15 12.12 -0.80 -11.07
CA ALA A 15 10.86 -0.10 -11.35
C ALA A 15 10.65 0.05 -12.87
N PRO A 16 9.57 -0.52 -13.45
CA PRO A 16 9.30 -0.40 -14.88
C PRO A 16 8.94 1.03 -15.29
N ALA A 17 9.23 1.41 -16.54
CA ALA A 17 8.86 2.74 -17.06
C ALA A 17 7.33 2.98 -17.05
N SER A 18 6.53 1.92 -17.13
CA SER A 18 5.06 1.89 -17.07
C SER A 18 4.49 1.99 -15.65
N LEU A 19 5.34 2.12 -14.62
CA LEU A 19 4.92 2.03 -13.22
C LEU A 19 3.89 3.10 -12.85
N VAL A 20 4.10 4.35 -13.24
CA VAL A 20 3.21 5.46 -12.87
C VAL A 20 1.80 5.25 -13.45
N ASP A 21 1.70 4.92 -14.75
CA ASP A 21 0.41 4.68 -15.40
C ASP A 21 -0.32 3.49 -14.78
N THR A 22 0.40 2.40 -14.52
CA THR A 22 -0.16 1.20 -13.88
C THR A 22 -0.59 1.47 -12.45
N ARG A 23 0.20 2.22 -11.68
CA ARG A 23 -0.11 2.65 -10.31
C ARG A 23 -1.41 3.46 -10.30
N VAL A 24 -1.53 4.48 -11.15
CA VAL A 24 -2.75 5.32 -11.22
C VAL A 24 -3.97 4.48 -11.61
N ALA A 25 -3.83 3.60 -12.61
CA ALA A 25 -4.91 2.73 -13.05
C ALA A 25 -5.40 1.79 -11.93
N LEU A 26 -4.47 1.14 -11.22
CA LEU A 26 -4.80 0.21 -10.13
C LEU A 26 -5.26 0.93 -8.86
N HIS A 27 -4.76 2.14 -8.59
CA HIS A 27 -5.24 2.99 -7.49
C HIS A 27 -6.72 3.34 -7.71
N ARG A 28 -7.10 3.80 -8.91
CA ARG A 28 -8.51 4.06 -9.24
C ARG A 28 -9.40 2.84 -9.06
N LEU A 29 -8.93 1.66 -9.50
CA LEU A 29 -9.65 0.40 -9.31
C LEU A 29 -9.80 0.04 -7.82
N ALA A 30 -8.74 0.21 -7.03
CA ALA A 30 -8.73 -0.05 -5.60
C ALA A 30 -9.71 0.85 -4.85
N ALA A 31 -9.60 2.17 -5.07
CA ALA A 31 -10.35 3.20 -4.37
C ALA A 31 -11.83 3.21 -4.75
N TYR A 32 -12.15 3.18 -6.05
CA TYR A 32 -13.51 3.46 -6.53
C TYR A 32 -14.37 2.21 -6.79
N VAL A 33 -13.76 1.02 -6.85
CA VAL A 33 -14.49 -0.23 -7.16
C VAL A 33 -14.30 -1.27 -6.07
N ILE A 34 -13.06 -1.66 -5.75
CA ILE A 34 -12.80 -2.80 -4.85
C ILE A 34 -13.12 -2.48 -3.39
N ALA A 35 -12.52 -1.42 -2.84
CA ALA A 35 -12.68 -1.07 -1.43
C ALA A 35 -14.14 -0.71 -1.06
N PRO A 36 -14.92 0.00 -1.89
CA PRO A 36 -16.32 0.28 -1.62
C PRO A 36 -17.19 -0.97 -1.49
N VAL A 37 -16.88 -2.06 -2.22
CA VAL A 37 -17.62 -3.32 -2.09
C VAL A 37 -17.49 -3.88 -0.69
N ARG A 38 -16.28 -3.85 -0.11
CA ARG A 38 -16.05 -4.26 1.27
C ARG A 38 -16.68 -3.28 2.26
N HIS A 39 -16.56 -1.98 2.02
CA HIS A 39 -17.14 -0.96 2.87
C HIS A 39 -18.66 -1.10 3.00
N ARG A 40 -19.38 -1.33 1.91
CA ARG A 40 -20.83 -1.60 1.95
C ARG A 40 -21.18 -2.86 2.76
N ALA A 41 -20.31 -3.87 2.75
CA ALA A 41 -20.57 -5.12 3.45
C ALA A 41 -20.34 -5.05 4.96
N ASN A 42 -19.39 -4.24 5.45
CA ASN A 42 -19.03 -4.23 6.88
C ASN A 42 -18.43 -2.93 7.42
N GLY A 43 -18.52 -1.82 6.68
CA GLY A 43 -17.99 -0.51 7.07
C GLY A 43 -16.46 -0.42 7.10
N LYS A 44 -15.73 -1.44 6.64
CA LYS A 44 -14.26 -1.43 6.60
C LYS A 44 -13.77 -1.18 5.17
N PHE A 45 -12.83 -0.25 5.02
CA PHE A 45 -12.39 0.21 3.70
C PHE A 45 -11.08 -0.45 3.24
N GLY A 46 -10.04 -0.50 4.08
CA GLY A 46 -8.71 -0.84 3.56
C GLY A 46 -8.45 -2.30 3.16
N LEU A 47 -7.41 -2.47 2.37
CA LEU A 47 -7.02 -3.67 1.65
C LEU A 47 -5.77 -4.33 2.29
N ARG A 48 -5.29 -5.39 1.67
CA ARG A 48 -4.12 -6.17 2.08
C ARG A 48 -3.28 -6.56 0.87
N TRP A 49 -2.02 -6.89 1.11
CA TRP A 49 -1.27 -7.68 0.15
C TRP A 49 -1.95 -9.04 -0.04
N THR A 50 -2.08 -9.42 -1.31
CA THR A 50 -2.39 -10.78 -1.73
C THR A 50 -1.31 -11.21 -2.71
N LEU A 51 -1.01 -12.51 -2.80
CA LEU A 51 0.04 -12.98 -3.70
C LEU A 51 -0.20 -12.45 -5.12
N GLY A 52 0.80 -11.77 -5.69
CA GLY A 52 0.73 -11.20 -7.04
C GLY A 52 0.03 -9.83 -7.14
N GLY A 53 -0.36 -9.20 -6.02
CA GLY A 53 -0.98 -7.87 -6.04
C GLY A 53 -1.55 -7.45 -4.69
N PHE A 54 -2.84 -7.09 -4.69
CA PHE A 54 -3.54 -6.59 -3.51
C PHE A 54 -5.02 -6.98 -3.55
N GLY A 55 -5.69 -6.95 -2.41
CA GLY A 55 -7.11 -7.26 -2.35
C GLY A 55 -7.72 -7.04 -0.99
N THR A 56 -9.00 -7.34 -0.86
CA THR A 56 -9.69 -7.28 0.41
C THR A 56 -9.20 -8.41 1.33
N PRO A 57 -9.19 -8.22 2.66
CA PRO A 57 -9.40 -9.35 3.57
C PRO A 57 -10.69 -10.09 3.19
N PHE A 58 -10.83 -11.35 3.61
CA PHE A 58 -12.13 -12.02 3.50
C PHE A 58 -13.22 -11.23 4.25
N PHE A 59 -14.41 -11.15 3.66
CA PHE A 59 -15.55 -10.42 4.21
C PHE A 59 -16.87 -11.05 3.77
N GLY A 60 -17.97 -10.68 4.43
CA GLY A 60 -19.31 -11.21 4.13
C GLY A 60 -19.34 -12.74 4.12
N ASP A 61 -19.96 -13.31 3.10
CA ASP A 61 -20.10 -14.76 2.88
C ASP A 61 -18.81 -15.42 2.34
N ASN A 62 -17.71 -15.24 3.07
CA ASN A 62 -16.38 -15.72 2.68
C ASN A 62 -15.96 -15.23 1.28
N ARG A 63 -16.21 -13.95 1.00
CA ARG A 63 -15.84 -13.27 -0.24
C ARG A 63 -14.46 -12.63 -0.11
N GLN A 64 -13.64 -12.74 -1.15
CA GLN A 64 -12.41 -11.95 -1.32
C GLN A 64 -12.34 -11.43 -2.75
N ILE A 65 -12.07 -10.14 -2.89
CA ILE A 65 -11.81 -9.49 -4.18
C ILE A 65 -10.35 -9.12 -4.22
N ARG A 66 -9.64 -9.50 -5.27
CA ARG A 66 -8.20 -9.22 -5.41
C ARG A 66 -7.80 -8.92 -6.84
N VAL A 67 -6.75 -8.14 -6.99
CA VAL A 67 -5.99 -7.99 -8.22
C VAL A 67 -4.76 -8.89 -8.13
N GLU A 68 -4.56 -9.70 -9.16
CA GLU A 68 -3.39 -10.56 -9.33
C GLU A 68 -2.81 -10.31 -10.72
N GLY A 69 -1.68 -9.60 -10.78
CA GLY A 69 -1.14 -9.08 -12.04
C GLY A 69 -2.17 -8.21 -12.77
N THR A 70 -2.61 -8.67 -13.95
CA THR A 70 -3.60 -7.97 -14.79
C THR A 70 -5.03 -8.53 -14.66
N GLN A 71 -5.28 -9.40 -13.67
CA GLN A 71 -6.59 -10.03 -13.46
C GLN A 71 -7.29 -9.45 -12.24
N LEU A 72 -8.59 -9.18 -12.37
CA LEU A 72 -9.49 -8.95 -11.25
C LEU A 72 -10.18 -10.27 -10.91
N ILE A 73 -10.08 -10.68 -9.65
CA ILE A 73 -10.57 -11.96 -9.15
C ILE A 73 -11.64 -11.73 -8.10
N ASP A 74 -12.75 -12.44 -8.22
CA ASP A 74 -13.80 -12.53 -7.19
C ASP A 74 -13.91 -13.97 -6.71
N GLN A 75 -13.57 -14.19 -5.45
CA GLN A 75 -13.69 -15.47 -4.78
C GLN A 75 -14.89 -15.43 -3.84
N ARG A 76 -15.87 -16.33 -4.00
CA ARG A 76 -17.07 -16.43 -3.14
C ARG A 76 -17.29 -17.89 -2.75
N ALA A 77 -17.32 -18.18 -1.46
CA ALA A 77 -17.65 -19.53 -0.94
C ALA A 77 -16.91 -20.70 -1.63
N GLY A 78 -15.65 -20.48 -2.04
CA GLY A 78 -14.82 -21.49 -2.72
C GLY A 78 -14.94 -21.52 -4.26
N HIS A 79 -15.83 -20.74 -4.86
CA HIS A 79 -15.83 -20.47 -6.30
C HIS A 79 -14.95 -19.27 -6.61
N VAL A 80 -14.15 -19.35 -7.66
CA VAL A 80 -13.23 -18.30 -8.09
C VAL A 80 -13.51 -17.99 -9.56
N THR A 81 -13.87 -16.74 -9.84
CA THR A 81 -13.95 -16.21 -11.20
C THR A 81 -12.95 -15.09 -11.37
N SER A 82 -12.49 -14.89 -12.60
CA SER A 82 -11.54 -13.83 -12.93
C SER A 82 -11.81 -13.25 -14.29
N VAL A 83 -11.54 -11.95 -14.44
CA VAL A 83 -11.55 -11.24 -15.72
C VAL A 83 -10.29 -10.38 -15.84
N PRO A 84 -9.83 -10.08 -17.08
CA PRO A 84 -8.80 -9.07 -17.28
C PRO A 84 -9.26 -7.71 -16.76
N VAL A 85 -8.36 -6.95 -16.15
CA VAL A 85 -8.59 -5.54 -15.82
C VAL A 85 -8.59 -4.74 -17.11
N THR A 86 -9.71 -4.13 -17.46
CA THR A 86 -9.88 -3.34 -18.69
C THR A 86 -10.33 -1.93 -18.41
N THR A 87 -11.51 -1.72 -17.83
CA THR A 87 -12.05 -0.39 -17.48
C THR A 87 -12.63 -0.44 -16.06
N LEU A 88 -12.82 0.73 -15.43
CA LEU A 88 -13.48 0.78 -14.11
C LEU A 88 -14.93 0.27 -14.20
N GLN A 89 -15.64 0.61 -15.27
CA GLN A 89 -17.02 0.16 -15.48
C GLN A 89 -17.10 -1.36 -15.66
N ALA A 90 -16.21 -1.98 -16.45
CA ALA A 90 -16.20 -3.42 -16.64
C ALA A 90 -15.88 -4.18 -15.34
N ALA A 91 -14.99 -3.62 -14.50
CA ALA A 91 -14.71 -4.16 -13.18
C ALA A 91 -15.90 -4.05 -12.23
N ALA A 92 -16.64 -2.93 -12.27
CA ALA A 92 -17.84 -2.73 -11.47
C ALA A 92 -18.95 -3.71 -11.87
N ASP A 93 -19.18 -3.88 -13.18
CA ASP A 93 -20.13 -4.84 -13.73
C ASP A 93 -19.77 -6.28 -13.31
N PHE A 94 -18.49 -6.67 -13.42
CA PHE A 94 -18.00 -7.99 -13.00
C PHE A 94 -18.24 -8.28 -11.51
N LEU A 95 -18.07 -7.27 -10.65
CA LEU A 95 -18.23 -7.41 -9.21
C LEU A 95 -19.67 -7.23 -8.73
N ASP A 96 -20.62 -6.99 -9.64
CA ASP A 96 -22.02 -6.64 -9.39
C ASP A 96 -22.13 -5.44 -8.43
N THR A 97 -21.50 -4.33 -8.83
CA THR A 97 -21.41 -3.12 -8.04
C THR A 97 -21.47 -1.86 -8.89
N THR A 98 -21.68 -0.72 -8.24
CA THR A 98 -21.43 0.61 -8.83
C THR A 98 -20.05 1.13 -8.45
N ILE A 99 -19.54 2.03 -9.27
CA ILE A 99 -18.39 2.88 -8.94
C ILE A 99 -18.82 3.87 -7.86
N ASP A 100 -18.01 4.03 -6.82
CA ASP A 100 -18.33 4.82 -5.64
C ASP A 100 -17.24 5.86 -5.40
N THR A 101 -17.55 7.12 -5.71
CA THR A 101 -16.65 8.26 -5.53
C THR A 101 -16.78 8.92 -4.15
N GLU A 102 -17.79 8.56 -3.36
CA GLU A 102 -18.04 9.17 -2.04
C GLU A 102 -17.26 8.46 -0.95
N THR A 103 -17.32 7.12 -0.92
CA THR A 103 -16.54 6.31 0.05
C THR A 103 -15.04 6.48 -0.16
N ALA A 104 -14.64 6.73 -1.41
CA ALA A 104 -13.25 6.88 -1.83
C ALA A 104 -12.71 8.32 -1.74
N ALA A 105 -13.50 9.28 -1.24
CA ALA A 105 -13.15 10.70 -1.22
C ALA A 105 -12.12 11.06 -0.13
N GLU A 106 -10.97 10.38 -0.14
CA GLU A 106 -9.76 10.85 0.54
C GLU A 106 -9.05 11.86 -0.39
N HIS A 107 -8.41 12.87 0.20
CA HIS A 107 -7.86 14.01 -0.53
C HIS A 107 -6.82 13.62 -1.60
N ASP A 108 -6.15 12.48 -1.41
CA ASP A 108 -4.99 12.08 -2.21
C ASP A 108 -5.32 10.97 -3.24
N SER A 109 -6.60 10.63 -3.40
CA SER A 109 -7.03 9.68 -4.43
C SER A 109 -6.97 10.32 -5.82
N PRO A 110 -6.46 9.62 -6.85
CA PRO A 110 -6.45 10.12 -8.22
C PRO A 110 -7.89 10.32 -8.70
N PRO A 111 -8.21 11.32 -9.52
CA PRO A 111 -9.57 11.54 -9.97
C PRO A 111 -10.17 10.29 -10.62
N VAL A 112 -11.48 10.08 -10.43
CA VAL A 112 -12.18 8.92 -10.99
C VAL A 112 -12.00 8.80 -12.51
N GLY A 113 -11.88 9.92 -13.22
CA GLY A 113 -11.65 9.97 -14.67
C GLY A 113 -12.82 9.43 -15.50
N ASP A 114 -12.56 9.11 -16.77
CA ASP A 114 -13.53 8.38 -17.61
C ASP A 114 -13.56 6.90 -17.19
N VAL A 115 -14.71 6.45 -16.71
CA VAL A 115 -14.91 5.10 -16.20
C VAL A 115 -14.88 4.02 -17.28
N ASN A 116 -15.02 4.41 -18.55
CA ASN A 116 -14.97 3.53 -19.71
C ASN A 116 -13.62 3.56 -20.42
N GLU A 117 -12.67 4.39 -19.98
CA GLU A 117 -11.34 4.38 -20.58
C GLU A 117 -10.57 3.10 -20.23
N THR A 118 -9.72 2.66 -21.16
CA THR A 118 -8.83 1.53 -20.93
C THR A 118 -7.81 1.88 -19.85
N LEU A 119 -7.83 1.13 -18.76
CA LEU A 119 -6.85 1.19 -17.70
C LEU A 119 -5.49 0.68 -18.22
N ALA A 120 -4.48 1.53 -18.13
CA ALA A 120 -3.12 1.25 -18.57
C ALA A 120 -2.38 0.34 -17.57
N VAL A 121 -2.82 -0.91 -17.44
CA VAL A 121 -2.21 -1.91 -16.55
C VAL A 121 -1.19 -2.75 -17.31
N ASP A 122 0.09 -2.45 -17.11
CA ASP A 122 1.18 -3.23 -17.68
C ASP A 122 1.53 -4.45 -16.79
N PRO A 123 1.71 -5.66 -17.35
CA PRO A 123 2.03 -6.85 -16.56
C PRO A 123 3.31 -6.74 -15.72
N ALA A 124 4.37 -6.09 -16.23
CA ALA A 124 5.62 -5.98 -15.49
C ALA A 124 5.49 -5.01 -14.31
N ALA A 125 4.82 -3.87 -14.52
CA ALA A 125 4.50 -2.91 -13.46
C ALA A 125 3.54 -3.49 -12.41
N ALA A 126 2.51 -4.24 -12.82
CA ALA A 126 1.61 -4.90 -11.88
C ALA A 126 2.34 -5.94 -11.01
N ASN A 127 3.24 -6.72 -11.61
CA ASN A 127 4.10 -7.62 -10.86
C ASN A 127 5.06 -6.86 -9.92
N PHE A 128 5.64 -5.74 -10.36
CA PHE A 128 6.47 -4.89 -9.50
C PHE A 128 5.67 -4.43 -8.27
N LEU A 129 4.46 -3.89 -8.44
CA LEU A 129 3.60 -3.44 -7.33
C LEU A 129 3.24 -4.57 -6.36
N GLY A 130 2.92 -5.75 -6.87
CA GLY A 130 2.67 -6.92 -6.03
C GLY A 130 3.89 -7.36 -5.20
N ASN A 131 5.10 -7.17 -5.72
CA ASN A 131 6.34 -7.42 -4.99
C ASN A 131 6.65 -6.30 -3.99
N TRP A 132 6.44 -5.04 -4.37
CA TRP A 132 6.58 -3.88 -3.48
C TRP A 132 5.68 -4.00 -2.25
N TYR A 133 4.39 -4.32 -2.45
CA TYR A 133 3.46 -4.54 -1.34
C TYR A 133 3.82 -5.78 -0.51
N GLY A 134 4.33 -6.85 -1.13
CA GLY A 134 4.80 -8.02 -0.39
C GLY A 134 5.93 -7.69 0.57
N MET A 135 6.95 -6.96 0.09
CA MET A 135 8.06 -6.44 0.89
C MET A 135 7.56 -5.52 2.00
N ALA A 136 6.72 -4.54 1.66
CA ALA A 136 6.19 -3.57 2.60
C ALA A 136 5.41 -4.24 3.74
N PHE A 137 4.49 -5.15 3.43
CA PHE A 137 3.73 -5.87 4.46
C PHE A 137 4.65 -6.72 5.35
N ALA A 138 5.69 -7.35 4.80
CA ALA A 138 6.65 -8.12 5.60
C ALA A 138 7.43 -7.22 6.58
N ALA A 139 7.95 -6.09 6.10
CA ALA A 139 8.69 -5.13 6.93
C ALA A 139 7.79 -4.49 8.00
N LEU A 140 6.57 -4.09 7.63
CA LEU A 140 5.59 -3.50 8.54
C LEU A 140 5.13 -4.50 9.61
N GLU A 141 4.93 -5.78 9.28
CA GLU A 141 4.64 -6.81 10.28
C GLU A 141 5.83 -7.05 11.21
N SER A 142 7.06 -7.00 10.69
CA SER A 142 8.28 -7.16 11.49
C SER A 142 8.40 -6.06 12.55
N VAL A 143 8.33 -4.78 12.14
CA VAL A 143 8.41 -3.66 13.09
C VAL A 143 7.20 -3.62 14.02
N ARG A 144 5.99 -4.02 13.58
CA ARG A 144 4.82 -4.13 14.46
C ARG A 144 5.00 -5.20 15.55
N ALA A 145 5.66 -6.30 15.23
CA ALA A 145 5.85 -7.43 16.14
C ALA A 145 6.99 -7.23 17.15
N ASP A 146 7.82 -6.21 16.97
CA ASP A 146 8.87 -5.81 17.90
C ASP A 146 8.27 -5.30 19.22
N ASP A 147 8.79 -5.78 20.35
CA ASP A 147 8.36 -5.40 21.71
C ASP A 147 8.55 -3.91 22.00
N ALA A 148 9.43 -3.22 21.27
CA ALA A 148 9.62 -1.78 21.36
C ALA A 148 8.46 -0.97 20.73
N SER A 149 7.63 -1.60 19.88
CA SER A 149 6.52 -0.92 19.21
C SER A 149 5.29 -0.82 20.11
N VAL A 150 5.04 0.39 20.62
CA VAL A 150 3.88 0.70 21.47
C VAL A 150 2.62 0.91 20.63
N ASP A 151 1.49 0.32 21.05
CA ASP A 151 0.15 0.49 20.47
C ASP A 151 0.09 0.41 18.93
N ALA A 152 0.87 -0.53 18.38
CA ALA A 152 1.05 -0.67 16.95
C ALA A 152 -0.21 -1.22 16.24
N SER A 153 -0.68 -0.52 15.21
CA SER A 153 -1.83 -0.94 14.40
C SER A 153 -1.45 -2.08 13.44
N ARG A 154 -2.45 -2.80 12.92
CA ARG A 154 -2.20 -3.88 11.94
C ARG A 154 -1.93 -3.29 10.56
N PRO A 155 -0.96 -3.82 9.77
CA PRO A 155 -0.66 -3.33 8.44
C PRO A 155 -1.90 -3.36 7.56
N GLN A 156 -2.15 -2.30 6.82
CA GLN A 156 -3.28 -2.21 5.90
C GLN A 156 -2.86 -1.39 4.69
N LEU A 157 -3.35 -1.77 3.51
CA LEU A 157 -3.23 -0.93 2.33
C LEU A 157 -4.40 0.04 2.32
N TRP A 158 -4.11 1.34 2.41
CA TRP A 158 -5.11 2.41 2.38
C TRP A 158 -5.51 2.68 0.94
N PRO A 159 -6.77 2.45 0.54
CA PRO A 159 -7.14 2.52 -0.88
C PRO A 159 -7.05 3.93 -1.45
N GLY A 160 -7.20 4.96 -0.61
CA GLY A 160 -7.18 6.36 -1.07
C GLY A 160 -5.79 6.97 -1.20
N HIS A 161 -4.78 6.39 -0.54
CA HIS A 161 -3.35 6.73 -0.70
C HIS A 161 -2.60 5.67 -1.52
N PHE A 162 -3.19 4.48 -1.65
CA PHE A 162 -2.67 3.30 -2.34
C PHE A 162 -1.35 2.76 -1.81
N ASP A 163 -1.14 2.86 -0.50
CA ASP A 163 0.07 2.44 0.18
C ASP A 163 -0.23 1.54 1.40
N PRO A 164 0.63 0.55 1.70
CA PRO A 164 0.61 -0.16 2.97
C PRO A 164 1.16 0.72 4.10
N ALA A 165 0.45 0.76 5.23
CA ALA A 165 0.89 1.47 6.42
C ALA A 165 0.45 0.82 7.74
N ILE A 166 1.15 1.20 8.81
CA ILE A 166 0.77 1.02 10.22
C ILE A 166 0.94 2.35 10.96
N GLU A 167 0.41 2.37 12.18
CA GLU A 167 0.65 3.44 13.15
C GLU A 167 1.36 2.83 14.34
N ILE A 168 2.37 3.51 14.88
CA ILE A 168 3.10 3.07 16.09
C ILE A 168 3.28 4.28 16.99
N GLY A 169 3.13 4.08 18.30
CA GLY A 169 3.42 5.06 19.34
C GLY A 169 2.29 5.28 20.33
N ASP A 170 2.64 5.86 21.47
CA ASP A 170 1.69 6.25 22.52
C ASP A 170 0.92 7.55 22.17
N GLU A 171 0.22 8.14 23.14
CA GLU A 171 -0.55 9.37 22.96
C GLU A 171 0.28 10.64 22.69
N ASN A 172 1.60 10.57 22.86
CA ASN A 172 2.52 11.71 22.73
C ASN A 172 3.56 11.52 21.61
N HIS A 173 3.92 10.28 21.29
CA HIS A 173 5.02 9.92 20.39
C HIS A 173 4.54 8.97 19.30
N ARG A 174 3.60 9.44 18.45
CA ARG A 174 2.96 8.61 17.41
C ARG A 174 3.36 8.99 15.99
N GLY A 175 3.47 7.99 15.14
CA GLY A 175 3.73 8.17 13.72
C GLY A 175 3.02 7.15 12.83
N SER A 176 2.88 7.49 11.55
CA SER A 176 2.46 6.59 10.48
C SER A 176 3.68 6.09 9.73
N TYR A 177 3.81 4.77 9.56
CA TYR A 177 4.93 4.10 8.93
C TYR A 177 4.39 3.36 7.72
N GLY A 178 4.91 3.64 6.52
CA GLY A 178 4.34 3.08 5.31
C GLY A 178 5.27 3.04 4.11
N ALA A 179 4.76 2.47 3.02
CA ALA A 179 5.51 2.23 1.80
C ALA A 179 4.69 2.64 0.57
N SER A 180 4.88 3.86 0.12
CA SER A 180 4.21 4.39 -1.06
C SER A 180 4.76 3.77 -2.34
N PRO A 181 3.92 3.35 -3.31
CA PRO A 181 4.38 3.02 -4.67
C PRO A 181 4.77 4.27 -5.49
N GLY A 182 4.87 5.42 -4.82
CA GLY A 182 5.08 6.76 -5.36
C GLY A 182 3.76 7.54 -5.42
N ASP A 183 3.87 8.85 -5.55
CA ASP A 183 2.75 9.79 -5.73
C ASP A 183 3.13 10.90 -6.73
N ASP A 184 2.46 12.06 -6.67
CA ASP A 184 2.72 13.21 -7.54
C ASP A 184 3.91 14.07 -7.07
N VAL A 185 4.29 13.98 -5.79
CA VAL A 185 5.43 14.69 -5.19
C VAL A 185 6.72 13.87 -5.33
N ILE A 186 6.63 12.56 -5.06
CA ILE A 186 7.73 11.60 -5.20
C ILE A 186 7.26 10.49 -6.16
N PRO A 187 7.60 10.58 -7.46
CA PRO A 187 7.08 9.64 -8.46
C PRO A 187 7.52 8.19 -8.30
N GLU A 188 8.70 7.95 -7.73
CA GLU A 188 9.24 6.61 -7.48
C GLU A 188 8.71 6.01 -6.16
N PRO A 189 8.71 4.68 -5.99
CA PRO A 189 8.38 4.05 -4.72
C PRO A 189 9.30 4.48 -3.58
N TYR A 190 8.74 4.64 -2.38
CA TYR A 190 9.49 5.08 -1.22
C TYR A 190 8.85 4.59 0.10
N LEU A 191 9.68 4.41 1.11
CA LEU A 191 9.25 4.23 2.49
C LEU A 191 9.10 5.57 3.17
N TYR A 192 8.17 5.68 4.11
CA TYR A 192 8.02 6.90 4.92
C TYR A 192 7.74 6.61 6.38
N VAL A 193 8.10 7.59 7.21
CA VAL A 193 7.57 7.77 8.55
C VAL A 193 7.08 9.20 8.69
N SER A 194 5.79 9.38 8.94
CA SER A 194 5.15 10.68 9.22
C SER A 194 4.91 10.83 10.72
N VAL A 195 5.29 11.98 11.29
CA VAL A 195 5.16 12.27 12.72
C VAL A 195 3.88 13.04 12.99
N TRP A 196 3.04 12.54 13.90
CA TRP A 196 1.71 13.12 14.13
C TRP A 196 1.74 14.42 14.93
N TRP A 197 2.63 14.50 15.93
CA TRP A 197 2.81 15.68 16.76
C TRP A 197 4.28 16.11 16.78
N PRO A 198 4.76 16.75 15.69
CA PRO A 198 6.15 17.18 15.58
C PRO A 198 6.61 18.09 16.72
N ASP A 199 5.69 18.82 17.33
CA ASP A 199 5.93 19.71 18.48
C ASP A 199 6.21 18.97 19.79
N ARG A 200 5.88 17.67 19.87
CA ARG A 200 6.09 16.83 21.05
C ARG A 200 7.35 15.99 20.97
N VAL A 201 7.99 15.95 19.82
CA VAL A 201 9.23 15.22 19.58
C VAL A 201 10.36 16.20 19.30
N ASN A 202 11.58 15.86 19.71
CA ASN A 202 12.72 16.75 19.49
C ASN A 202 13.31 16.58 18.08
N ILE A 203 12.57 17.07 17.07
CA ILE A 203 13.00 17.07 15.67
C ILE A 203 13.95 18.25 15.42
N ASP A 204 15.18 17.95 15.04
CA ASP A 204 16.11 18.95 14.51
C ASP A 204 15.87 19.15 13.02
N ALA A 205 15.33 20.30 12.64
CA ALA A 205 15.08 20.64 11.24
C ALA A 205 16.36 20.74 10.38
N ALA A 206 17.55 20.80 11.00
CA ALA A 206 18.83 20.74 10.29
C ALA A 206 19.32 19.30 10.04
N ASP A 207 18.72 18.30 10.69
CA ASP A 207 19.07 16.90 10.49
C ASP A 207 18.52 16.41 9.12
N PRO A 208 19.39 15.93 8.21
CA PRO A 208 18.97 15.47 6.89
C PRO A 208 18.08 14.22 6.92
N LEU A 209 17.92 13.55 8.07
CA LEU A 209 16.94 12.47 8.25
C LEU A 209 15.51 12.95 7.97
N TRP A 210 15.15 14.16 8.40
CA TRP A 210 13.79 14.71 8.27
C TRP A 210 13.58 15.36 6.90
N ASN A 211 13.67 14.53 5.86
CA ASN A 211 13.74 14.94 4.45
C ASN A 211 12.39 14.92 3.70
N ALA A 212 11.28 14.61 4.38
CA ALA A 212 9.98 14.52 3.73
C ALA A 212 9.52 15.89 3.18
N PRO A 213 9.08 15.98 1.92
CA PRO A 213 8.78 17.27 1.27
C PRO A 213 7.42 17.86 1.64
N SER A 214 6.45 17.03 2.03
CA SER A 214 5.04 17.43 2.19
C SER A 214 4.49 17.20 3.61
N PHE A 215 5.26 16.57 4.49
CA PHE A 215 4.89 16.31 5.88
C PHE A 215 6.15 16.33 6.76
N THR A 216 5.98 16.45 8.07
CA THR A 216 7.11 16.30 8.99
C THR A 216 7.40 14.83 9.20
N GLY A 217 8.55 14.38 8.72
CA GLY A 217 8.88 12.97 8.70
C GLY A 217 10.12 12.67 7.88
N ALA A 218 10.38 11.38 7.69
CA ALA A 218 11.48 10.88 6.88
C ALA A 218 10.95 10.04 5.72
N VAL A 219 11.72 10.03 4.64
CA VAL A 219 11.50 9.25 3.43
C VAL A 219 12.79 8.52 3.05
N LEU A 220 12.67 7.26 2.65
CA LEU A 220 13.72 6.49 1.98
C LEU A 220 13.21 6.02 0.62
N LYS A 221 13.75 6.59 -0.45
CA LYS A 221 13.35 6.26 -1.83
C LYS A 221 13.93 4.91 -2.23
N LEU A 222 13.24 4.20 -3.12
CA LEU A 222 13.73 2.92 -3.64
C LEU A 222 15.10 3.06 -4.33
N ALA A 223 15.37 4.17 -5.02
CA ALA A 223 16.68 4.43 -5.60
C ALA A 223 17.83 4.55 -4.57
N ASP A 224 17.49 4.81 -3.30
CA ASP A 224 18.45 4.96 -2.20
C ASP A 224 18.57 3.67 -1.34
N PHE A 225 17.90 2.58 -1.72
CA PHE A 225 18.08 1.28 -1.06
C PHE A 225 19.49 0.76 -1.33
N ASP A 226 20.09 0.16 -0.30
CA ASP A 226 21.35 -0.57 -0.46
C ASP A 226 21.12 -1.97 -1.09
N ASP A 227 22.20 -2.73 -1.31
CA ASP A 227 22.15 -4.09 -1.86
C ASP A 227 21.66 -5.16 -0.85
N GLY A 228 21.17 -4.74 0.33
CA GLY A 228 20.64 -5.61 1.37
C GLY A 228 19.30 -6.25 1.00
N ASP A 229 18.77 -7.11 1.89
CA ASP A 229 17.40 -7.60 1.76
C ASP A 229 16.44 -6.40 1.90
N PRO A 230 15.59 -6.11 0.89
CA PRO A 230 14.67 -4.98 0.96
C PRO A 230 13.75 -4.98 2.19
N VAL A 231 13.40 -6.15 2.73
CA VAL A 231 12.61 -6.25 3.96
C VAL A 231 13.41 -5.77 5.17
N ASP A 232 14.70 -6.12 5.25
CA ASP A 232 15.58 -5.70 6.32
C ASP A 232 15.90 -4.19 6.20
N VAL A 233 16.14 -3.68 5.00
CA VAL A 233 16.31 -2.24 4.73
C VAL A 233 15.10 -1.47 5.23
N ALA A 234 13.89 -1.92 4.86
CA ALA A 234 12.67 -1.26 5.28
C ALA A 234 12.41 -1.38 6.79
N GLY A 235 12.62 -2.56 7.38
CA GLY A 235 12.49 -2.78 8.81
C GLY A 235 13.43 -1.91 9.63
N ASN A 236 14.70 -1.79 9.20
CA ASN A 236 15.70 -0.95 9.85
C ASN A 236 15.35 0.54 9.73
N PHE A 237 14.90 0.99 8.56
CA PHE A 237 14.41 2.37 8.37
C PHE A 237 13.26 2.68 9.33
N PHE A 238 12.22 1.84 9.37
CA PHE A 238 11.09 2.06 10.28
C PHE A 238 11.47 1.99 11.75
N GLY A 239 12.23 0.96 12.16
CA GLY A 239 12.63 0.75 13.55
C GLY A 239 13.52 1.87 14.08
N SER A 240 14.51 2.31 13.29
CA SER A 240 15.43 3.38 13.70
C SER A 240 14.71 4.71 13.96
N ILE A 241 13.74 5.07 13.11
CA ILE A 241 12.94 6.29 13.29
C ILE A 241 11.95 6.14 14.43
N ARG A 242 11.31 4.97 14.59
CA ARG A 242 10.45 4.68 15.75
C ARG A 242 11.21 4.91 17.06
N ASP A 243 12.42 4.36 17.17
CA ASP A 243 13.27 4.48 18.35
C ASP A 243 13.79 5.90 18.60
N LEU A 244 13.75 6.76 17.59
CA LEU A 244 14.08 8.18 17.71
C LEU A 244 12.87 8.99 18.19
N ILE A 245 11.68 8.72 17.63
CA ILE A 245 10.42 9.39 17.97
C ILE A 245 9.97 9.07 19.39
N ALA A 246 10.23 7.86 19.88
CA ALA A 246 9.79 7.39 21.21
C ALA A 246 10.63 7.92 22.40
N ARG A 247 11.60 8.82 22.16
CA ARG A 247 12.52 9.33 23.20
C ARG A 247 12.03 10.59 23.89
#